data_AF-A0A5J4VCD5-F1
#
_entry.id   AF-A0A5J4VCD5-F1
#
_cell.length_a   1.000
_cell.length_b   1.000
_cell.length_c   1.000
_cell.angle_alpha   90.00
_cell.angle_beta   90.00
_cell.angle_gamma   90.00
#
_symmetry.space_group_name_H-M   'P 1'
#
loop_
_entity.id
_entity.type
_entity.pdbx_description
1 polymer ?
#
loop_
_entity_poly.entity_id
_entity_poly.type
_entity_poly.pdbx_seq_one_letter_code
_entity_poly.pdbx_strand_id
1 'polypeptide(L)'
;MTGLISIHVFKVLVTLLILVSIVNCPETLSKSNTGTCFPNCRAFSSTSVVEGSCQCTRFRHPTGCKCPEDQLGKYTKAQCLSDQTLQKLPFCNESSGISVPLNTCKCIDGYTPVGCNCSNIPDLLSDIPKEICPCLAQGDDIRGGNICPVTRFCGYKDKLNTNCLCSSEFRETGCTCTLDYFPDGCICDTNSEAIFDLETCRATKPCTGGTFANPTPTGCTPINCQSPDQTYKCNCVPGKDPIGCTCPNEGQELSGISPQACPCLSTGDIRAGTTCPVTEDCILGILDPSKRGCFCTANYQPDGCTCTSTYSQAGCVCDLLSTTYDSTTCLATKPCTGGNFTIPTPTGCTPPDCTSTDQTYKCKCKDG
;
A
#
# COMPACT_ATOMS: atom_id res chain seq x y z
N MET A 1 8.51 88.20 -23.09
CA MET A 1 8.81 88.53 -21.68
C MET A 1 8.10 87.48 -20.84
N THR A 2 8.78 86.38 -20.48
CA THR A 2 9.49 86.20 -19.18
C THR A 2 8.51 86.25 -18.00
N GLY A 3 8.36 85.23 -17.14
CA GLY A 3 9.14 84.02 -17.00
C GLY A 3 8.64 83.14 -15.84
N LEU A 4 9.41 82.08 -15.62
CA LEU A 4 9.65 81.36 -14.37
C LEU A 4 8.47 81.19 -13.39
N ILE A 5 7.71 80.11 -13.55
CA ILE A 5 7.11 79.41 -12.41
C ILE A 5 7.92 78.13 -12.16
N SER A 6 8.95 78.39 -11.36
CA SER A 6 9.81 77.51 -10.55
C SER A 6 9.27 76.10 -10.25
N ILE A 7 9.72 75.12 -11.04
CA ILE A 7 10.61 73.95 -10.76
C ILE A 7 10.80 73.46 -9.29
N HIS A 8 10.24 74.08 -8.26
CA HIS A 8 10.43 73.64 -6.87
C HIS A 8 9.47 72.53 -6.41
N VAL A 9 8.27 72.39 -6.97
CA VAL A 9 7.31 71.38 -6.51
C VAL A 9 7.62 69.98 -7.07
N PHE A 10 8.20 69.89 -8.27
CA PHE A 10 8.55 68.59 -8.86
C PHE A 10 9.83 67.98 -8.26
N LYS A 11 10.76 68.81 -7.78
CA LYS A 11 11.95 68.32 -7.07
C LYS A 11 11.63 67.82 -5.67
N VAL A 12 10.62 68.36 -4.98
CA VAL A 12 10.23 67.86 -3.65
C VAL A 12 9.50 66.52 -3.75
N LEU A 13 8.66 66.31 -4.78
CA LEU A 13 7.97 65.03 -4.96
C LEU A 13 8.92 63.90 -5.42
N VAL A 14 9.92 64.19 -6.25
CA VAL A 14 10.88 63.20 -6.73
C VAL A 14 11.98 62.91 -5.69
N THR A 15 12.31 63.85 -4.80
CA THR A 15 13.29 63.58 -3.72
C THR A 15 12.64 62.87 -2.52
N LEU A 16 11.31 62.99 -2.33
CA LEU A 16 10.59 62.22 -1.31
C LEU A 16 10.23 60.79 -1.75
N LEU A 17 10.50 60.43 -3.02
CA LEU A 17 10.32 59.08 -3.57
C LEU A 17 11.61 58.25 -3.61
N ILE A 18 12.75 58.77 -3.10
CA ILE A 18 14.06 58.08 -3.17
C ILE A 18 14.49 57.41 -1.84
N LEU A 19 13.69 57.43 -0.77
CA LEU A 19 14.08 56.78 0.50
C LEU A 19 13.08 55.79 1.09
N VAL A 20 12.22 55.21 0.27
CA VAL A 20 11.44 54.03 0.67
C VAL A 20 11.49 53.01 -0.46
N SER A 21 12.69 52.50 -0.74
CA SER A 21 12.81 51.16 -1.32
C SER A 21 12.37 50.18 -0.24
N ILE A 22 11.08 49.87 -0.17
CA ILE A 22 10.60 48.67 0.51
C ILE A 22 11.18 47.53 -0.30
N VAL A 23 12.35 47.06 0.11
CA VAL A 23 12.87 45.75 -0.32
C VAL A 23 11.91 44.74 0.29
N ASN A 24 10.90 44.35 -0.49
CA ASN A 24 10.06 43.19 -0.19
C ASN A 24 10.97 41.96 -0.23
N CYS A 25 11.54 41.58 0.92
CA CYS A 25 12.29 40.35 1.08
C CYS A 25 11.28 39.19 1.15
N PRO A 26 11.17 38.34 0.12
CA PRO A 26 10.27 37.20 0.18
C PRO A 26 10.88 36.17 1.14
N GLU A 27 10.07 35.78 2.12
CA GLU A 27 10.30 34.68 3.07
C GLU A 27 11.43 34.88 4.10
N THR A 28 11.03 35.59 5.16
CA THR A 28 11.49 35.57 6.56
C THR A 28 12.61 36.51 7.02
N LEU A 29 12.20 37.41 7.93
CA LEU A 29 12.93 38.17 8.95
C LEU A 29 13.92 39.26 8.49
N SER A 30 13.39 40.47 8.34
CA SER A 30 14.14 41.73 8.28
C SER A 30 14.81 42.06 9.62
N LYS A 31 16.07 42.52 9.60
CA LYS A 31 16.59 43.35 10.69
C LYS A 31 15.93 44.72 10.63
N SER A 32 15.44 45.19 11.78
CA SER A 32 15.21 46.62 11.99
C SER A 32 16.57 47.34 11.91
N ASN A 33 16.69 48.28 10.96
CA ASN A 33 17.72 49.33 10.87
C ASN A 33 19.06 49.12 10.12
N THR A 34 19.24 48.16 9.19
CA THR A 34 20.41 48.20 8.26
C THR A 34 20.15 47.93 6.78
N GLY A 35 18.92 47.62 6.35
CA GLY A 35 18.56 47.53 4.92
C GLY A 35 19.19 46.38 4.11
N THR A 36 20.06 45.54 4.69
CA THR A 36 20.66 44.38 4.01
C THR A 36 19.95 43.08 4.40
N CYS A 37 19.13 42.52 3.48
CA CYS A 37 18.57 41.18 3.61
C CYS A 37 19.59 40.13 3.17
N PHE A 38 20.03 39.27 4.09
CA PHE A 38 20.83 38.10 3.75
C PHE A 38 19.90 36.91 3.50
N PRO A 39 19.90 36.30 2.32
CA PRO A 39 19.09 35.12 2.06
C PRO A 39 19.58 33.93 2.91
N ASN A 40 18.69 32.99 3.22
CA ASN A 40 19.11 31.69 3.77
C ASN A 40 20.04 30.98 2.77
N CYS A 41 21.09 30.33 3.25
CA CYS A 41 21.97 29.54 2.39
C CYS A 41 21.16 28.43 1.71
N ARG A 42 21.23 28.35 0.37
CA ARG A 42 20.46 27.37 -0.43
C ARG A 42 21.21 26.05 -0.58
N ALA A 43 20.48 24.98 -0.94
CA ALA A 43 21.00 23.61 -1.09
C ALA A 43 22.17 23.45 -2.10
N PHE A 44 22.36 24.39 -3.04
CA PHE A 44 23.44 24.33 -4.05
C PHE A 44 24.65 25.21 -3.71
N SER A 45 24.71 25.80 -2.52
CA SER A 45 25.90 26.53 -2.09
C SER A 45 27.05 25.54 -1.85
N SER A 46 28.23 25.84 -2.39
CA SER A 46 29.49 25.12 -2.13
C SER A 46 29.74 24.95 -0.62
N THR A 47 30.64 24.03 -0.24
CA THR A 47 31.05 23.81 1.16
C THR A 47 31.55 25.07 1.87
N SER A 48 31.91 26.09 1.09
CA SER A 48 32.21 27.46 1.53
C SER A 48 31.37 28.49 0.76
N VAL A 49 31.08 29.61 1.41
CA VAL A 49 30.45 30.79 0.82
C VAL A 49 31.29 32.02 1.17
N VAL A 50 31.10 33.12 0.43
CA VAL A 50 31.71 34.41 0.80
C VAL A 50 31.22 34.78 2.20
N GLU A 51 32.13 35.23 3.06
CA GLU A 51 31.81 35.52 4.45
C GLU A 51 30.61 36.47 4.57
N GLY A 52 29.58 36.04 5.29
CA GLY A 52 28.35 36.79 5.49
C GLY A 52 27.41 36.83 4.29
N SER A 53 27.65 36.13 3.18
CA SER A 53 26.79 36.23 1.98
C SER A 53 25.41 35.57 2.14
N CYS A 54 25.23 34.70 3.14
CA CYS A 54 23.95 34.07 3.47
C CYS A 54 23.85 33.73 4.96
N GLN A 55 22.63 33.53 5.46
CA GLN A 55 22.40 33.08 6.84
C GLN A 55 22.44 31.56 6.94
N CYS A 56 23.14 31.05 7.95
CA CYS A 56 23.14 29.63 8.28
C CYS A 56 21.73 29.20 8.68
N THR A 57 21.33 28.02 8.24
CA THR A 57 20.13 27.35 8.73
C THR A 57 20.55 26.08 9.46
N ARG A 58 19.63 25.50 10.22
CA ARG A 58 19.84 24.20 10.89
C ARG A 58 20.35 23.11 9.93
N PHE A 59 19.94 23.18 8.67
CA PHE A 59 20.23 22.16 7.66
C PHE A 59 21.37 22.56 6.71
N ARG A 60 21.79 23.83 6.69
CA ARG A 60 22.84 24.34 5.80
C ARG A 60 23.68 25.43 6.49
N HIS A 61 24.91 25.05 6.80
CA HIS A 61 25.91 25.94 7.43
C HIS A 61 27.28 25.82 6.70
N PRO A 62 27.39 26.26 5.44
CA PRO A 62 28.67 26.30 4.73
C PRO A 62 29.66 27.21 5.47
N THR A 63 30.96 26.94 5.33
CA THR A 63 32.00 27.81 5.90
C THR A 63 31.81 29.24 5.40
N GLY A 64 31.71 30.21 6.32
CA GLY A 64 31.48 31.63 5.99
C GLY A 64 30.04 32.11 6.11
N CYS A 65 29.04 31.25 6.37
CA CYS A 65 27.67 31.71 6.61
C CYS A 65 27.55 32.50 7.92
N LYS A 66 26.51 33.35 8.04
CA LYS A 66 26.25 34.15 9.25
C LYS A 66 25.20 33.47 10.14
N CYS A 67 25.48 33.34 11.43
CA CYS A 67 24.50 32.76 12.37
C CYS A 67 23.29 33.67 12.61
N PRO A 68 22.07 33.09 12.73
CA PRO A 68 20.87 33.86 13.04
C PRO A 68 20.92 34.42 14.47
N GLU A 69 20.06 35.40 14.75
CA GLU A 69 19.80 35.87 16.11
C GLU A 69 18.77 34.96 16.79
N ASP A 70 18.91 34.79 18.11
CA ASP A 70 18.10 33.83 18.87
C ASP A 70 16.61 34.19 18.81
N GLN A 71 15.80 33.20 18.40
CA GLN A 71 14.34 33.27 18.45
C GLN A 71 13.79 32.00 19.10
N LEU A 72 12.77 32.16 19.94
CA LEU A 72 12.14 31.05 20.65
C LEU A 72 11.60 30.01 19.66
N GLY A 73 12.01 28.75 19.82
CA GLY A 73 11.58 27.63 18.96
C GLY A 73 12.30 27.53 17.61
N LYS A 74 13.39 28.28 17.38
CA LYS A 74 14.17 28.24 16.13
C LYS A 74 15.63 27.88 16.36
N TYR A 75 16.34 27.62 15.25
CA TYR A 75 17.79 27.41 15.21
C TYR A 75 18.52 28.56 15.90
N THR A 76 19.15 28.27 17.04
CA THR A 76 19.76 29.30 17.90
C THR A 76 21.15 29.67 17.40
N LYS A 77 21.60 30.87 17.78
CA LYS A 77 22.96 31.33 17.53
C LYS A 77 23.99 30.39 18.14
N ALA A 78 23.72 29.86 19.34
CA ALA A 78 24.60 28.89 20.00
C ALA A 78 24.71 27.58 19.21
N GLN A 79 23.59 27.02 18.73
CA GLN A 79 23.59 25.86 17.85
C GLN A 79 24.39 26.12 16.57
N CYS A 80 24.16 27.28 15.96
CA CYS A 80 24.89 27.67 14.76
C CYS A 80 26.40 27.79 14.95
N LEU A 81 26.84 28.42 16.04
CA LEU A 81 28.28 28.52 16.32
C LEU A 81 28.90 27.14 16.54
N SER A 82 28.20 26.24 17.24
CA SER A 82 28.62 24.85 17.42
C SER A 82 28.76 24.13 16.07
N ASP A 83 27.75 24.20 15.20
CA ASP A 83 27.78 23.59 13.87
C ASP A 83 28.93 24.15 13.02
N GLN A 84 29.18 25.46 13.10
CA GLN A 84 30.32 26.09 12.41
C GLN A 84 31.67 25.58 12.94
N THR A 85 31.82 25.34 14.24
CA THR A 85 33.05 24.76 14.79
C THR A 85 33.27 23.33 14.30
N LEU A 86 32.21 22.52 14.28
CA LEU A 86 32.23 21.17 13.74
C LEU A 86 32.62 21.18 12.25
N GLN A 87 32.11 22.13 11.46
CA GLN A 87 32.46 22.24 10.04
C GLN A 87 33.91 22.59 9.76
N LYS A 88 34.60 23.24 10.70
CA LYS A 88 36.03 23.57 10.55
C LYS A 88 36.97 22.38 10.77
N LEU A 89 36.48 21.28 11.36
CA LEU A 89 37.29 20.08 11.51
C LEU A 89 37.64 19.48 10.14
N PRO A 90 38.85 18.91 9.96
CA PRO A 90 39.18 18.16 8.77
C PRO A 90 38.36 16.86 8.71
N PHE A 91 38.22 16.28 7.52
CA PHE A 91 37.70 14.91 7.39
C PHE A 91 38.73 13.90 7.91
N CYS A 92 38.25 12.84 8.54
CA CYS A 92 39.10 11.70 8.86
C CYS A 92 39.59 11.05 7.56
N ASN A 93 40.75 10.41 7.63
CA ASN A 93 41.43 9.79 6.48
C ASN A 93 42.20 8.54 6.93
N GLU A 94 42.96 7.94 6.03
CA GLU A 94 43.73 6.72 6.32
C GLU A 94 44.69 6.88 7.51
N SER A 95 45.31 8.06 7.67
CA SER A 95 46.22 8.34 8.80
C SER A 95 45.52 8.45 10.15
N SER A 96 44.19 8.57 10.16
CA SER A 96 43.38 8.64 11.38
C SER A 96 43.28 7.29 12.10
N GLY A 97 43.63 6.18 11.43
CA GLY A 97 43.59 4.84 12.01
C GLY A 97 42.18 4.40 12.40
N ILE A 98 42.07 3.60 13.46
CA ILE A 98 40.78 3.05 13.95
C ILE A 98 40.13 3.90 15.07
N SER A 99 40.84 4.87 15.62
CA SER A 99 40.38 5.70 16.73
C SER A 99 41.07 7.06 16.73
N VAL A 100 40.32 8.11 17.04
CA VAL A 100 40.80 9.49 17.14
C VAL A 100 40.32 10.14 18.43
N PRO A 101 41.08 11.09 19.00
CA PRO A 101 40.58 11.91 20.10
C PRO A 101 39.34 12.71 19.67
N LEU A 102 38.45 12.99 20.63
CA LEU A 102 37.27 13.83 20.40
C LEU A 102 37.66 15.18 19.78
N ASN A 103 36.78 15.72 18.93
CA ASN A 103 36.99 16.99 18.20
C ASN A 103 38.23 17.05 17.29
N THR A 104 38.78 15.91 16.82
CA THR A 104 39.96 15.90 15.92
C THR A 104 39.58 15.94 14.44
N CYS A 105 38.65 15.10 14.01
CA CYS A 105 38.19 15.03 12.62
C CYS A 105 36.69 14.66 12.54
N LYS A 106 36.10 14.91 11.36
CA LYS A 106 34.74 14.53 11.00
C LYS A 106 34.71 13.18 10.29
N CYS A 107 33.75 12.34 10.67
CA CYS A 107 33.48 11.08 9.97
C CYS A 107 33.12 11.36 8.51
N ILE A 108 33.56 10.49 7.61
CA ILE A 108 33.22 10.48 6.18
C ILE A 108 33.13 9.02 5.72
N ASP A 109 32.43 8.76 4.62
CA ASP A 109 32.41 7.45 3.97
C ASP A 109 33.84 6.89 3.81
N GLY A 110 34.00 5.62 4.15
CA GLY A 110 35.28 4.89 4.18
C GLY A 110 36.19 5.20 5.39
N TYR A 111 35.96 6.27 6.16
CA TYR A 111 36.82 6.66 7.28
C TYR A 111 36.01 7.09 8.52
N THR A 112 35.64 6.08 9.31
CA THR A 112 34.79 6.24 10.51
C THR A 112 35.46 5.68 11.79
N PRO A 113 36.62 6.22 12.22
CA PRO A 113 37.28 5.76 13.44
C PRO A 113 36.45 6.06 14.68
N VAL A 114 36.62 5.26 15.73
CA VAL A 114 35.99 5.51 17.03
C VAL A 114 36.40 6.90 17.53
N GLY A 115 35.41 7.74 17.89
CA GLY A 115 35.65 9.10 18.36
C GLY A 115 35.65 10.19 17.27
N CYS A 116 35.44 9.85 16.00
CA CYS A 116 35.18 10.85 14.97
C CYS A 116 33.88 11.60 15.23
N ASN A 117 33.79 12.84 14.75
CA ASN A 117 32.61 13.68 14.97
C ASN A 117 31.67 13.58 13.77
N CYS A 118 30.39 13.36 14.04
CA CYS A 118 29.38 13.22 13.00
C CYS A 118 29.00 14.58 12.44
N SER A 119 28.92 14.68 11.11
CA SER A 119 28.46 15.91 10.45
C SER A 119 26.94 16.05 10.57
N ASN A 120 26.46 17.28 10.73
CA ASN A 120 25.03 17.61 10.63
C ASN A 120 24.60 17.89 9.17
N ILE A 121 25.51 17.76 8.20
CA ILE A 121 25.21 17.89 6.77
C ILE A 121 24.80 16.52 6.23
N PRO A 122 23.56 16.36 5.72
CA PRO A 122 23.04 15.11 5.19
C PRO A 122 23.95 14.41 4.17
N ASP A 123 24.46 15.17 3.20
CA ASP A 123 25.27 14.66 2.09
C ASP A 123 26.55 13.94 2.56
N LEU A 124 27.01 14.22 3.80
CA LEU A 124 28.22 13.63 4.38
C LEU A 124 27.94 12.40 5.26
N LEU A 125 26.67 12.06 5.46
CA LEU A 125 26.25 10.91 6.25
C LEU A 125 25.96 9.66 5.40
N SER A 126 26.05 9.75 4.07
CA SER A 126 25.90 8.58 3.19
C SER A 126 26.83 7.46 3.65
N ASP A 127 26.31 6.24 3.70
CA ASP A 127 27.05 5.02 4.00
C ASP A 127 27.73 4.95 5.40
N ILE A 128 27.43 5.92 6.27
CA ILE A 128 27.86 5.89 7.68
C ILE A 128 26.79 5.18 8.53
N PRO A 129 27.13 4.07 9.22
CA PRO A 129 26.18 3.36 10.08
C PRO A 129 25.65 4.21 11.25
N LYS A 130 24.43 3.92 11.69
CA LYS A 130 23.79 4.67 12.79
C LYS A 130 24.47 4.49 14.14
N GLU A 131 25.20 3.39 14.30
CA GLU A 131 25.98 3.02 15.49
C GLU A 131 27.21 3.92 15.66
N ILE A 132 27.73 4.46 14.54
CA ILE A 132 28.83 5.42 14.53
C ILE A 132 28.28 6.83 14.61
N CYS A 133 27.34 7.15 13.70
CA CYS A 133 26.70 8.44 13.66
C CYS A 133 25.20 8.33 13.85
N PRO A 134 24.66 8.74 15.02
CA PRO A 134 23.24 8.63 15.29
C PRO A 134 22.43 9.36 14.23
N CYS A 135 21.21 8.90 14.02
CA CYS A 135 20.27 9.53 13.10
C CYS A 135 20.01 10.98 13.51
N LEU A 136 19.87 11.87 12.52
CA LEU A 136 19.53 13.26 12.80
C LEU A 136 18.13 13.33 13.44
N ALA A 137 18.06 13.86 14.66
CA ALA A 137 16.82 13.88 15.44
C ALA A 137 15.66 14.64 14.76
N GLN A 138 15.98 15.60 13.88
CA GLN A 138 15.01 16.25 13.00
C GLN A 138 15.75 16.70 11.73
N GLY A 139 15.17 16.45 10.56
CA GLY A 139 15.67 16.96 9.29
C GLY A 139 15.88 15.91 8.21
N ASP A 140 16.62 16.33 7.19
CA ASP A 140 16.88 15.60 5.95
C ASP A 140 18.00 14.56 6.13
N ASP A 141 17.88 13.56 7.02
CA ASP A 141 18.90 12.49 7.04
C ASP A 141 18.82 11.68 5.73
N ILE A 142 19.90 11.68 4.94
CA ILE A 142 19.94 10.98 3.64
C ILE A 142 19.76 9.46 3.79
N ARG A 143 20.00 8.93 5.00
CA ARG A 143 19.82 7.53 5.35
C ARG A 143 18.39 7.20 5.83
N GLY A 144 17.48 8.18 5.78
CA GLY A 144 16.07 8.03 6.15
C GLY A 144 15.37 6.92 5.36
N GLY A 145 14.35 6.27 5.93
CA GLY A 145 13.51 5.28 5.25
C GLY A 145 14.04 3.84 5.32
N ASN A 146 15.27 3.63 5.78
CA ASN A 146 15.85 2.32 5.98
C ASN A 146 16.72 2.29 7.23
N ILE A 147 17.83 3.03 7.24
CA ILE A 147 18.76 3.06 8.38
C ILE A 147 18.24 3.99 9.49
N CYS A 148 17.68 5.13 9.10
CA CYS A 148 17.09 6.11 10.00
C CYS A 148 15.59 6.26 9.74
N PRO A 149 14.77 6.55 10.78
CA PRO A 149 13.37 6.85 10.58
C PRO A 149 13.18 8.19 9.86
N VAL A 150 12.19 8.27 8.97
CA VAL A 150 11.83 9.54 8.32
C VAL A 150 11.00 10.40 9.27
N THR A 151 11.47 11.61 9.59
CA THR A 151 10.83 12.48 10.61
C THR A 151 10.27 13.79 10.06
N ARG A 152 10.61 14.18 8.84
CA ARG A 152 10.19 15.46 8.23
C ARG A 152 9.05 15.25 7.24
N PHE A 153 8.15 16.21 7.11
CA PHE A 153 7.16 16.22 6.01
C PHE A 153 7.75 16.82 4.74
N CYS A 154 7.33 16.31 3.58
CA CYS A 154 7.70 16.88 2.30
C CYS A 154 7.01 18.25 2.10
N GLY A 155 7.77 19.23 1.63
CA GLY A 155 7.25 20.52 1.16
C GLY A 155 6.85 20.51 -0.32
N TYR A 156 6.06 21.50 -0.74
CA TYR A 156 5.50 21.67 -2.11
C TYR A 156 6.53 21.64 -3.27
N LYS A 157 7.84 21.79 -3.00
CA LYS A 157 8.92 21.77 -4.02
C LYS A 157 10.12 20.94 -3.59
N ASP A 158 9.91 19.99 -2.70
CA ASP A 158 11.01 19.14 -2.27
C ASP A 158 11.49 18.32 -3.46
N LYS A 159 12.76 18.52 -3.80
CA LYS A 159 13.49 17.59 -4.65
C LYS A 159 13.78 16.42 -3.71
N LEU A 160 13.13 15.27 -3.90
CA LEU A 160 13.18 14.06 -3.06
C LEU A 160 14.59 13.41 -2.97
N ASN A 161 15.65 14.22 -2.92
CA ASN A 161 17.03 13.81 -2.69
C ASN A 161 17.22 13.22 -1.29
N THR A 162 16.32 13.55 -0.35
CA THR A 162 16.23 12.96 0.98
C THR A 162 14.79 12.56 1.24
N ASN A 163 14.60 11.42 1.91
CA ASN A 163 13.26 10.91 2.20
C ASN A 163 12.47 11.85 3.12
N CYS A 164 11.17 11.93 2.90
CA CYS A 164 10.25 12.77 3.67
C CYS A 164 8.85 12.17 3.68
N LEU A 165 8.09 12.47 4.73
CA LEU A 165 6.73 12.00 4.96
C LEU A 165 5.74 12.70 4.03
N CYS A 166 4.86 11.93 3.40
CA CYS A 166 3.75 12.44 2.62
C CYS A 166 2.81 13.28 3.49
N SER A 167 2.24 14.33 2.91
CA SER A 167 1.35 15.27 3.59
C SER A 167 0.23 15.73 2.66
N SER A 168 -0.67 16.57 3.17
CA SER A 168 -1.67 17.24 2.33
C SER A 168 -1.02 18.13 1.26
N GLU A 169 0.15 18.69 1.53
CA GLU A 169 0.89 19.63 0.67
C GLU A 169 1.73 18.92 -0.40
N PHE A 170 2.09 17.65 -0.17
CA PHE A 170 2.88 16.85 -1.10
C PHE A 170 2.34 15.43 -1.18
N ARG A 171 1.70 15.13 -2.32
CA ARG A 171 1.03 13.85 -2.61
C ARG A 171 1.62 13.14 -3.83
N GLU A 172 2.76 13.61 -4.31
CA GLU A 172 3.43 13.02 -5.47
C GLU A 172 4.13 11.71 -5.10
N THR A 173 4.53 10.95 -6.11
CA THR A 173 5.24 9.68 -5.94
C THR A 173 6.59 9.88 -5.26
N GLY A 174 7.00 8.95 -4.41
CA GLY A 174 8.35 8.91 -3.83
C GLY A 174 8.49 9.48 -2.41
N CYS A 175 7.45 10.13 -1.86
CA CYS A 175 7.42 10.42 -0.42
C CYS A 175 7.17 9.14 0.40
N THR A 176 7.57 9.14 1.66
CA THR A 176 7.32 8.08 2.64
C THR A 176 5.90 8.16 3.17
N CYS A 177 5.13 7.07 3.09
CA CYS A 177 3.73 7.05 3.49
C CYS A 177 3.54 7.43 4.98
N THR A 178 2.40 8.04 5.30
CA THR A 178 1.94 8.25 6.68
C THR A 178 0.57 7.62 6.89
N LEU A 179 0.15 7.49 8.14
CA LEU A 179 -1.18 6.96 8.48
C LEU A 179 -2.31 7.80 7.85
N ASP A 180 -2.12 9.12 7.79
CA ASP A 180 -3.12 10.06 7.27
C ASP A 180 -3.00 10.30 5.75
N TYR A 181 -1.81 10.09 5.17
CA TYR A 181 -1.54 10.37 3.76
C TYR A 181 -0.71 9.25 3.11
N PHE A 182 -1.40 8.45 2.30
CA PHE A 182 -0.83 7.31 1.58
C PHE A 182 -1.20 7.34 0.08
N PRO A 183 -0.73 8.33 -0.69
CA PRO A 183 -1.02 8.40 -2.13
C PRO A 183 -0.46 7.20 -2.90
N ASP A 184 -1.01 6.98 -4.09
CA ASP A 184 -0.48 6.00 -5.04
C ASP A 184 1.00 6.33 -5.33
N GLY A 185 1.88 5.35 -5.07
CA GLY A 185 3.32 5.52 -5.24
C GLY A 185 4.10 6.15 -4.08
N CYS A 186 3.51 6.37 -2.89
CA CYS A 186 4.34 6.58 -1.69
C CYS A 186 5.11 5.29 -1.30
N ILE A 187 6.26 5.45 -0.64
CA ILE A 187 7.18 4.38 -0.26
C ILE A 187 6.98 4.06 1.24
N CYS A 188 7.00 2.78 1.61
CA CYS A 188 6.97 2.40 3.03
C CYS A 188 8.36 2.50 3.66
N ASP A 189 8.45 3.12 4.83
CA ASP A 189 9.67 3.17 5.63
C ASP A 189 9.98 1.76 6.16
N THR A 190 11.16 1.22 5.84
CA THR A 190 11.57 -0.11 6.30
C THR A 190 12.30 -0.08 7.64
N ASN A 191 12.49 1.11 8.22
CA ASN A 191 13.06 1.27 9.53
C ASN A 191 12.09 0.76 10.61
N SER A 192 12.61 0.06 11.63
CA SER A 192 11.79 -0.45 12.74
C SER A 192 11.22 0.65 13.65
N GLU A 193 11.77 1.86 13.59
CA GLU A 193 11.32 3.04 14.36
C GLU A 193 10.47 3.99 13.49
N ALA A 194 10.01 3.52 12.32
CA ALA A 194 9.14 4.29 11.45
C ALA A 194 7.86 4.71 12.17
N ILE A 195 7.40 5.93 11.90
CA ILE A 195 6.14 6.48 12.45
C ILE A 195 4.94 5.69 11.93
N PHE A 196 5.03 5.22 10.69
CA PHE A 196 4.04 4.35 10.08
C PHE A 196 4.64 2.95 9.92
N ASP A 197 4.13 2.01 10.73
CA ASP A 197 4.60 0.62 10.75
C ASP A 197 4.63 0.00 9.34
N LEU A 198 5.70 -0.77 9.07
CA LEU A 198 5.98 -1.32 7.74
C LEU A 198 4.89 -2.29 7.26
N GLU A 199 4.39 -3.15 8.14
CA GLU A 199 3.36 -4.13 7.78
C GLU A 199 2.04 -3.42 7.48
N THR A 200 1.66 -2.48 8.34
CA THR A 200 0.47 -1.65 8.17
C THR A 200 0.56 -0.83 6.88
N CYS A 201 1.72 -0.22 6.61
CA CYS A 201 1.96 0.53 5.38
C CYS A 201 1.82 -0.35 4.14
N ARG A 202 2.46 -1.51 4.12
CA ARG A 202 2.37 -2.46 3.00
C ARG A 202 0.94 -2.92 2.75
N ALA A 203 0.17 -3.17 3.81
CA ALA A 203 -1.24 -3.54 3.69
C ALA A 203 -2.09 -2.43 3.05
N THR A 204 -1.72 -1.14 3.13
CA THR A 204 -2.44 -0.09 2.40
C THR A 204 -2.18 -0.10 0.89
N LYS A 205 -1.13 -0.79 0.43
CA LYS A 205 -0.73 -0.80 -0.98
C LYS A 205 -1.45 -1.89 -1.77
N PRO A 206 -1.98 -1.57 -2.97
CA PRO A 206 -2.53 -2.60 -3.85
C PRO A 206 -1.40 -3.48 -4.43
N CYS A 207 -1.67 -4.76 -4.59
CA CYS A 207 -0.79 -5.66 -5.32
C CYS A 207 -0.80 -5.34 -6.83
N THR A 208 0.38 -5.13 -7.42
CA THR A 208 0.53 -4.78 -8.84
C THR A 208 1.33 -5.80 -9.66
N GLY A 209 1.94 -6.80 -9.01
CA GLY A 209 2.69 -7.86 -9.69
C GLY A 209 3.20 -8.95 -8.75
N GLY A 210 4.21 -9.70 -9.21
CA GLY A 210 4.81 -10.81 -8.46
C GLY A 210 4.10 -12.15 -8.70
N THR A 211 3.98 -12.95 -7.65
CA THR A 211 3.24 -14.23 -7.67
C THR A 211 2.17 -14.27 -6.57
N PHE A 212 1.30 -15.28 -6.57
CA PHE A 212 0.35 -15.50 -5.47
C PHE A 212 1.03 -15.67 -4.10
N ALA A 213 2.20 -16.34 -4.08
CA ALA A 213 2.97 -16.58 -2.85
C ALA A 213 3.89 -15.41 -2.48
N ASN A 214 4.41 -14.68 -3.46
CA ASN A 214 5.29 -13.54 -3.25
C ASN A 214 4.81 -12.33 -4.08
N PRO A 215 3.77 -11.63 -3.61
CA PRO A 215 3.22 -10.52 -4.36
C PRO A 215 4.14 -9.29 -4.29
N THR A 216 3.97 -8.40 -5.26
CA THR A 216 4.69 -7.13 -5.33
C THR A 216 3.69 -5.97 -5.20
N PRO A 217 3.87 -5.07 -4.21
CA PRO A 217 4.85 -5.14 -3.11
C PRO A 217 4.60 -6.30 -2.13
N THR A 218 5.63 -6.78 -1.43
CA THR A 218 5.43 -7.79 -0.37
C THR A 218 4.49 -7.24 0.70
N GLY A 219 3.50 -8.03 1.14
CA GLY A 219 2.52 -7.61 2.15
C GLY A 219 1.40 -6.70 1.63
N CYS A 220 1.29 -6.51 0.30
CA CYS A 220 0.21 -5.73 -0.30
C CYS A 220 -1.18 -6.33 -0.07
N THR A 221 -2.19 -5.46 -0.17
CA THR A 221 -3.60 -5.84 -0.23
C THR A 221 -3.98 -6.28 -1.64
N PRO A 222 -4.59 -7.48 -1.80
CA PRO A 222 -5.04 -7.93 -3.10
C PRO A 222 -6.15 -7.05 -3.66
N ILE A 223 -6.06 -6.74 -4.95
CA ILE A 223 -7.16 -6.15 -5.73
C ILE A 223 -7.97 -7.26 -6.41
N ASN A 224 -9.14 -6.94 -6.96
CA ASN A 224 -9.89 -7.93 -7.76
C ASN A 224 -9.08 -8.37 -8.99
N CYS A 225 -9.13 -9.67 -9.30
CA CYS A 225 -8.43 -10.22 -10.45
C CYS A 225 -8.92 -9.55 -11.75
N GLN A 226 -7.98 -9.16 -12.62
CA GLN A 226 -8.28 -8.44 -13.86
C GLN A 226 -8.38 -9.37 -15.08
N SER A 227 -7.79 -10.56 -14.99
CA SER A 227 -7.74 -11.60 -16.04
C SER A 227 -7.85 -13.01 -15.42
N PRO A 228 -8.44 -14.00 -16.11
CA PRO A 228 -8.42 -15.40 -15.67
C PRO A 228 -7.00 -16.00 -15.62
N ASP A 229 -6.04 -15.42 -16.36
CA ASP A 229 -4.65 -15.90 -16.41
C ASP A 229 -3.71 -15.07 -15.52
N GLN A 230 -4.25 -14.25 -14.62
CA GLN A 230 -3.43 -13.43 -13.73
C GLN A 230 -2.58 -14.31 -12.81
N THR A 231 -1.31 -13.94 -12.62
CA THR A 231 -0.33 -14.77 -11.89
C THR A 231 0.04 -14.25 -10.51
N TYR A 232 -0.49 -13.09 -10.11
CA TYR A 232 -0.17 -12.42 -8.85
C TYR A 232 -1.40 -12.22 -7.97
N LYS A 233 -1.16 -12.06 -6.67
CA LYS A 233 -2.18 -12.02 -5.62
C LYS A 233 -3.33 -11.04 -5.94
N CYS A 234 -4.54 -11.58 -6.01
CA CYS A 234 -5.78 -10.87 -6.26
C CYS A 234 -6.96 -11.58 -5.59
N ASN A 235 -8.09 -10.89 -5.42
CA ASN A 235 -9.35 -11.45 -4.97
C ASN A 235 -10.08 -12.08 -6.16
N CYS A 236 -10.50 -13.33 -6.00
CA CYS A 236 -11.26 -14.04 -7.03
C CYS A 236 -12.57 -13.29 -7.31
N VAL A 237 -12.92 -13.16 -8.59
CA VAL A 237 -14.22 -12.62 -9.02
C VAL A 237 -14.82 -13.51 -10.10
N PRO A 238 -16.15 -13.44 -10.36
CA PRO A 238 -16.79 -14.33 -11.31
C PRO A 238 -16.15 -14.25 -12.71
N GLY A 239 -15.76 -15.40 -13.27
CA GLY A 239 -15.06 -15.52 -14.56
C GLY A 239 -13.61 -15.04 -14.58
N LYS A 240 -13.03 -14.66 -13.43
CA LYS A 240 -11.61 -14.28 -13.25
C LYS A 240 -11.09 -14.81 -11.93
N ASP A 241 -10.90 -16.11 -11.91
CA ASP A 241 -10.59 -16.92 -10.74
C ASP A 241 -9.39 -17.85 -11.03
N PRO A 242 -8.20 -17.29 -11.28
CA PRO A 242 -7.00 -18.11 -11.42
C PRO A 242 -6.73 -18.93 -10.16
N ILE A 243 -6.18 -20.14 -10.31
CA ILE A 243 -5.78 -20.98 -9.18
C ILE A 243 -4.77 -20.21 -8.32
N GLY A 244 -5.12 -20.00 -7.04
CA GLY A 244 -4.30 -19.26 -6.07
C GLY A 244 -4.80 -17.84 -5.76
N CYS A 245 -5.86 -17.34 -6.41
CA CYS A 245 -6.52 -16.12 -5.98
C CYS A 245 -7.12 -16.25 -4.56
N THR A 246 -7.35 -15.12 -3.90
CA THR A 246 -7.93 -15.05 -2.56
C THR A 246 -9.44 -15.20 -2.66
N CYS A 247 -9.96 -16.24 -2.02
CA CYS A 247 -11.38 -16.57 -2.05
C CYS A 247 -12.20 -15.71 -1.08
N PRO A 248 -13.44 -15.35 -1.47
CA PRO A 248 -14.43 -14.86 -0.52
C PRO A 248 -14.67 -15.87 0.61
N ASN A 249 -14.93 -15.36 1.82
CA ASN A 249 -15.30 -16.19 2.96
C ASN A 249 -16.82 -16.42 3.05
N GLU A 250 -17.61 -15.53 2.44
CA GLU A 250 -19.07 -15.61 2.42
C GLU A 250 -19.54 -16.45 1.22
N GLY A 251 -20.36 -17.47 1.49
CA GLY A 251 -20.78 -18.43 0.47
C GLY A 251 -21.56 -17.81 -0.69
N GLN A 252 -22.27 -16.70 -0.44
CA GLN A 252 -23.03 -15.94 -1.43
C GLN A 252 -22.14 -15.26 -2.46
N GLU A 253 -20.89 -14.94 -2.09
CA GLU A 253 -19.93 -14.27 -2.97
C GLU A 253 -19.18 -15.25 -3.90
N LEU A 254 -19.38 -16.57 -3.71
CA LEU A 254 -18.76 -17.62 -4.54
C LEU A 254 -19.51 -17.88 -5.86
N SER A 255 -20.60 -17.16 -6.13
CA SER A 255 -21.38 -17.35 -7.36
C SER A 255 -20.52 -17.07 -8.59
N GLY A 256 -20.43 -18.05 -9.51
CA GLY A 256 -19.62 -17.93 -10.73
C GLY A 256 -18.09 -18.05 -10.52
N ILE A 257 -17.65 -18.48 -9.33
CA ILE A 257 -16.25 -18.81 -9.03
C ILE A 257 -16.07 -20.33 -9.04
N SER A 258 -15.06 -20.83 -9.77
CA SER A 258 -14.77 -22.25 -9.92
C SER A 258 -14.39 -22.91 -8.60
N PRO A 259 -14.85 -24.15 -8.35
CA PRO A 259 -14.41 -24.94 -7.19
C PRO A 259 -12.91 -25.31 -7.24
N GLN A 260 -12.28 -25.22 -8.42
CA GLN A 260 -10.83 -25.43 -8.55
C GLN A 260 -10.01 -24.26 -8.02
N ALA A 261 -10.53 -23.03 -8.15
CA ALA A 261 -9.89 -21.83 -7.63
C ALA A 261 -10.23 -21.64 -6.14
N CYS A 262 -11.52 -21.78 -5.81
CA CYS A 262 -12.03 -21.66 -4.45
C CYS A 262 -12.74 -22.94 -4.02
N PRO A 263 -12.15 -23.74 -3.11
CA PRO A 263 -12.76 -24.95 -2.59
C PRO A 263 -14.18 -24.72 -2.10
N CYS A 264 -15.01 -25.75 -2.21
CA CYS A 264 -16.38 -25.70 -1.69
C CYS A 264 -16.38 -25.47 -0.17
N LEU A 265 -17.20 -24.54 0.30
CA LEU A 265 -17.39 -24.34 1.74
C LEU A 265 -18.22 -25.49 2.33
N SER A 266 -17.98 -25.78 3.61
CA SER A 266 -18.70 -26.85 4.32
C SER A 266 -20.17 -26.50 4.60
N THR A 267 -20.51 -25.22 4.66
CA THR A 267 -21.87 -24.70 4.82
C THR A 267 -22.00 -23.40 4.02
N GLY A 268 -23.22 -23.01 3.67
CA GLY A 268 -23.44 -21.68 3.10
C GLY A 268 -23.07 -21.52 1.62
N ASP A 269 -22.34 -22.47 1.01
CA ASP A 269 -21.83 -22.33 -0.36
C ASP A 269 -22.99 -22.24 -1.37
N ILE A 270 -23.07 -21.13 -2.10
CA ILE A 270 -24.11 -20.90 -3.10
C ILE A 270 -24.07 -21.91 -4.24
N ARG A 271 -22.91 -22.57 -4.44
CA ARG A 271 -22.69 -23.56 -5.50
C ARG A 271 -23.10 -24.98 -5.09
N ALA A 272 -23.55 -25.19 -3.84
CA ALA A 272 -24.04 -26.48 -3.37
C ALA A 272 -25.15 -27.02 -4.28
N GLY A 273 -25.09 -28.31 -4.63
CA GLY A 273 -26.04 -28.98 -5.52
C GLY A 273 -25.81 -28.73 -7.02
N THR A 274 -24.78 -27.95 -7.39
CA THR A 274 -24.38 -27.76 -8.79
C THR A 274 -22.95 -28.24 -9.00
N THR A 275 -21.97 -27.42 -8.61
CA THR A 275 -20.54 -27.73 -8.72
C THR A 275 -19.92 -28.11 -7.38
N CYS A 276 -20.66 -27.93 -6.28
CA CYS A 276 -20.26 -28.33 -4.93
C CYS A 276 -21.24 -29.35 -4.35
N PRO A 277 -20.78 -30.28 -3.51
CA PRO A 277 -21.65 -31.20 -2.80
C PRO A 277 -22.67 -30.46 -1.92
N VAL A 278 -23.85 -31.04 -1.76
CA VAL A 278 -24.82 -30.55 -0.77
C VAL A 278 -24.40 -30.96 0.63
N THR A 279 -24.54 -30.06 1.60
CA THR A 279 -24.13 -30.30 2.99
C THR A 279 -25.20 -29.95 4.04
N GLU A 280 -26.31 -29.33 3.64
CA GLU A 280 -27.32 -28.80 4.55
C GLU A 280 -28.72 -29.32 4.20
N ASP A 281 -29.56 -29.50 5.22
CA ASP A 281 -30.97 -29.86 5.05
C ASP A 281 -31.80 -28.66 4.58
N CYS A 282 -32.80 -28.90 3.72
CA CYS A 282 -33.75 -27.87 3.36
C CYS A 282 -34.61 -27.47 4.58
N ILE A 283 -34.86 -26.17 4.73
CA ILE A 283 -35.62 -25.62 5.86
C ILE A 283 -36.73 -24.71 5.32
N LEU A 284 -37.99 -25.05 5.61
CA LEU A 284 -39.15 -24.31 5.11
C LEU A 284 -39.05 -22.82 5.44
N GLY A 285 -39.09 -21.98 4.40
CA GLY A 285 -39.01 -20.52 4.50
C GLY A 285 -37.59 -19.95 4.73
N ILE A 286 -36.58 -20.80 4.97
CA ILE A 286 -35.20 -20.38 5.25
C ILE A 286 -34.29 -20.80 4.09
N LEU A 287 -34.21 -22.09 3.80
CA LEU A 287 -33.32 -22.66 2.78
C LEU A 287 -34.11 -23.58 1.85
N ASP A 288 -34.13 -23.24 0.57
CA ASP A 288 -34.76 -24.00 -0.49
C ASP A 288 -33.78 -24.20 -1.67
N PRO A 289 -34.05 -25.19 -2.56
CA PRO A 289 -33.16 -25.54 -3.66
C PRO A 289 -32.90 -24.43 -4.69
N SER A 290 -33.75 -23.40 -4.75
CA SER A 290 -33.55 -22.26 -5.65
C SER A 290 -32.49 -21.28 -5.14
N LYS A 291 -32.21 -21.30 -3.82
CA LYS A 291 -31.15 -20.50 -3.20
C LYS A 291 -29.80 -21.20 -3.33
N ARG A 292 -29.73 -22.45 -2.88
CA ARG A 292 -28.60 -23.38 -3.05
C ARG A 292 -29.10 -24.79 -2.79
N GLY A 293 -28.39 -25.79 -3.27
CA GLY A 293 -28.71 -27.20 -3.03
C GLY A 293 -28.82 -27.50 -1.53
N CYS A 294 -29.87 -28.24 -1.16
CA CYS A 294 -30.15 -28.68 0.19
C CYS A 294 -30.79 -30.08 0.18
N PHE A 295 -30.62 -30.85 1.25
CA PHE A 295 -31.16 -32.21 1.37
C PHE A 295 -32.65 -32.20 1.68
N CYS A 296 -33.40 -33.10 1.04
CA CYS A 296 -34.79 -33.33 1.38
C CYS A 296 -34.91 -33.91 2.79
N THR A 297 -35.87 -33.39 3.57
CA THR A 297 -36.16 -33.89 4.90
C THR A 297 -37.57 -34.48 4.98
N ALA A 298 -37.88 -35.18 6.08
CA ALA A 298 -39.22 -35.66 6.37
C ALA A 298 -40.28 -34.55 6.29
N ASN A 299 -39.91 -33.37 6.76
CA ASN A 299 -40.83 -32.26 7.00
C ASN A 299 -40.87 -31.26 5.84
N TYR A 300 -39.89 -31.29 4.93
CA TYR A 300 -39.81 -30.34 3.83
C TYR A 300 -39.11 -30.94 2.60
N GLN A 301 -39.90 -31.08 1.53
CA GLN A 301 -39.53 -31.74 0.28
C GLN A 301 -39.88 -30.85 -0.91
N PRO A 302 -39.29 -29.65 -1.03
CA PRO A 302 -39.53 -28.79 -2.17
C PRO A 302 -38.97 -29.42 -3.46
N ASP A 303 -39.57 -29.09 -4.60
CA ASP A 303 -39.06 -29.52 -5.90
C ASP A 303 -37.58 -29.13 -6.05
N GLY A 304 -36.75 -30.08 -6.49
CA GLY A 304 -35.32 -29.86 -6.69
C GLY A 304 -34.44 -30.10 -5.47
N CYS A 305 -34.98 -30.48 -4.31
CA CYS A 305 -34.15 -30.85 -3.15
C CYS A 305 -33.30 -32.10 -3.46
N THR A 306 -32.16 -32.22 -2.79
CA THR A 306 -31.21 -33.32 -2.99
C THR A 306 -31.63 -34.54 -2.18
N CYS A 307 -31.65 -35.70 -2.84
CA CYS A 307 -32.05 -36.94 -2.20
C CYS A 307 -31.10 -37.36 -1.08
N THR A 308 -31.64 -38.07 -0.10
CA THR A 308 -30.90 -38.76 0.96
C THR A 308 -31.20 -40.25 0.93
N SER A 309 -30.44 -41.06 1.67
CA SER A 309 -30.72 -42.49 1.82
C SER A 309 -32.12 -42.75 2.43
N THR A 310 -32.62 -41.82 3.24
CA THR A 310 -33.97 -41.87 3.82
C THR A 310 -35.05 -41.35 2.87
N TYR A 311 -34.73 -40.38 2.01
CA TYR A 311 -35.67 -39.70 1.11
C TYR A 311 -35.16 -39.69 -0.33
N SER A 312 -35.61 -40.68 -1.11
CA SER A 312 -35.20 -40.89 -2.51
C SER A 312 -36.37 -40.97 -3.51
N GLN A 313 -37.57 -40.54 -3.08
CA GLN A 313 -38.83 -40.58 -3.85
C GLN A 313 -38.84 -39.66 -5.08
N ALA A 314 -39.89 -39.73 -5.90
CA ALA A 314 -40.07 -38.89 -7.08
C ALA A 314 -40.10 -37.40 -6.69
N GLY A 315 -39.24 -36.57 -7.30
CA GLY A 315 -39.15 -35.12 -7.07
C GLY A 315 -37.79 -34.62 -6.58
N CYS A 316 -37.02 -35.45 -5.85
CA CYS A 316 -35.66 -35.09 -5.44
C CYS A 316 -34.60 -35.39 -6.52
N VAL A 317 -33.52 -34.62 -6.52
CA VAL A 317 -32.39 -34.71 -7.45
C VAL A 317 -31.23 -35.45 -6.78
N CYS A 318 -30.51 -36.29 -7.53
CA CYS A 318 -29.31 -36.97 -7.03
C CYS A 318 -28.09 -36.04 -7.12
N ASP A 319 -27.41 -35.82 -6.00
CA ASP A 319 -26.13 -35.13 -5.99
C ASP A 319 -25.02 -36.10 -6.42
N LEU A 320 -24.48 -35.88 -7.62
CA LEU A 320 -23.44 -36.73 -8.21
C LEU A 320 -22.08 -36.55 -7.53
N LEU A 321 -21.92 -35.49 -6.75
CA LEU A 321 -20.72 -35.17 -5.97
C LEU A 321 -20.88 -35.55 -4.49
N SER A 322 -22.04 -36.11 -4.10
CA SER A 322 -22.33 -36.45 -2.72
C SER A 322 -21.35 -37.48 -2.18
N THR A 323 -20.88 -37.24 -0.96
CA THR A 323 -20.09 -38.21 -0.18
C THR A 323 -20.96 -38.95 0.85
N THR A 324 -22.20 -38.51 1.07
CA THR A 324 -23.09 -39.03 2.11
C THR A 324 -24.13 -40.00 1.57
N TYR A 325 -24.57 -39.81 0.32
CA TYR A 325 -25.46 -40.74 -0.36
C TYR A 325 -24.89 -41.10 -1.73
N ASP A 326 -24.51 -42.37 -1.88
CA ASP A 326 -23.95 -42.90 -3.11
C ASP A 326 -24.86 -42.58 -4.31
N SER A 327 -24.29 -41.86 -5.28
CA SER A 327 -25.06 -41.34 -6.42
C SER A 327 -25.61 -42.46 -7.30
N THR A 328 -24.93 -43.61 -7.37
CA THR A 328 -25.41 -44.80 -8.09
C THR A 328 -26.66 -45.37 -7.42
N THR A 329 -26.64 -45.48 -6.09
CA THR A 329 -27.77 -45.90 -5.26
C THR A 329 -28.93 -44.92 -5.37
N CYS A 330 -28.67 -43.62 -5.39
CA CYS A 330 -29.68 -42.60 -5.63
C CYS A 330 -30.32 -42.73 -7.00
N LEU A 331 -29.51 -42.81 -8.06
CA LEU A 331 -30.01 -42.92 -9.43
C LEU A 331 -30.84 -44.18 -9.62
N ALA A 332 -30.47 -45.29 -8.96
CA ALA A 332 -31.24 -46.52 -8.98
C ALA A 332 -32.67 -46.37 -8.44
N THR A 333 -32.98 -45.39 -7.58
CA THR A 333 -34.36 -45.16 -7.14
C THR A 333 -35.17 -44.30 -8.09
N LYS A 334 -34.54 -43.67 -9.09
CA LYS A 334 -35.18 -42.75 -10.03
C LYS A 334 -35.76 -43.48 -11.23
N PRO A 335 -36.98 -43.14 -11.68
CA PRO A 335 -37.54 -43.69 -12.90
C PRO A 335 -36.73 -43.21 -14.11
N CYS A 336 -36.50 -44.11 -15.07
CA CYS A 336 -35.94 -43.73 -16.36
C CYS A 336 -36.95 -42.86 -17.14
N THR A 337 -36.50 -41.71 -17.63
CA THR A 337 -37.34 -40.76 -18.41
C THR A 337 -36.99 -40.74 -19.89
N GLY A 338 -35.91 -41.40 -20.30
CA GLY A 338 -35.51 -41.51 -21.72
C GLY A 338 -34.28 -42.39 -21.94
N GLY A 339 -33.56 -42.13 -23.03
CA GLY A 339 -32.38 -42.88 -23.45
C GLY A 339 -32.71 -44.04 -24.39
N ASN A 340 -31.87 -45.07 -24.38
CA ASN A 340 -32.14 -46.32 -25.09
C ASN A 340 -32.02 -47.53 -24.11
N PHE A 341 -32.21 -48.74 -24.62
CA PHE A 341 -32.19 -49.95 -23.78
C PHE A 341 -30.84 -50.24 -23.11
N THR A 342 -29.73 -49.81 -23.71
CA THR A 342 -28.37 -50.04 -23.19
C THR A 342 -27.86 -48.88 -22.34
N ILE A 343 -28.34 -47.65 -22.60
CA ILE A 343 -27.95 -46.40 -21.96
C ILE A 343 -29.23 -45.65 -21.60
N PRO A 344 -29.89 -46.02 -20.50
CA PRO A 344 -31.10 -45.32 -20.07
C PRO A 344 -30.72 -43.94 -19.49
N THR A 345 -31.64 -42.99 -19.55
CA THR A 345 -31.44 -41.62 -19.05
C THR A 345 -32.34 -41.35 -17.84
N PRO A 346 -31.78 -40.95 -16.68
CA PRO A 346 -30.34 -40.90 -16.38
C PRO A 346 -29.71 -42.30 -16.27
N THR A 347 -28.40 -42.44 -16.51
CA THR A 347 -27.72 -43.74 -16.41
C THR A 347 -27.86 -44.31 -14.99
N GLY A 348 -28.19 -45.61 -14.88
CA GLY A 348 -28.42 -46.27 -13.60
C GLY A 348 -29.84 -46.16 -13.05
N CYS A 349 -30.77 -45.49 -13.74
CA CYS A 349 -32.18 -45.40 -13.33
C CYS A 349 -32.92 -46.75 -13.28
N THR A 350 -33.99 -46.79 -12.47
CA THR A 350 -34.96 -47.88 -12.47
C THR A 350 -35.93 -47.75 -13.66
N PRO A 351 -36.02 -48.78 -14.52
CA PRO A 351 -36.98 -48.79 -15.62
C PRO A 351 -38.43 -48.70 -15.10
N PRO A 352 -39.27 -47.77 -15.59
CA PRO A 352 -40.70 -47.75 -15.30
C PRO A 352 -41.42 -48.88 -16.05
N ASP A 353 -42.68 -49.14 -15.72
CA ASP A 353 -43.50 -50.05 -16.54
C ASP A 353 -43.67 -49.49 -17.96
N CYS A 354 -43.65 -50.38 -18.96
CA CYS A 354 -43.85 -49.96 -20.35
C CYS A 354 -45.26 -49.41 -20.56
N THR A 355 -45.38 -48.20 -21.14
CA THR A 355 -46.67 -47.55 -21.42
C THR A 355 -47.10 -47.66 -22.88
N SER A 356 -46.17 -48.04 -23.77
CA SER A 356 -46.39 -48.23 -25.21
C SER A 356 -45.50 -49.36 -25.74
N THR A 357 -45.96 -50.06 -26.78
CA THR A 357 -45.16 -51.06 -27.51
C THR A 357 -43.99 -50.45 -28.28
N ASP A 358 -44.06 -49.14 -28.58
CA ASP A 358 -43.05 -48.41 -29.35
C ASP A 358 -42.07 -47.65 -28.44
N GLN A 359 -42.05 -47.96 -27.14
CA GLN A 359 -41.18 -47.28 -26.19
C GLN A 359 -39.71 -47.60 -26.49
N THR A 360 -38.92 -46.55 -26.72
CA THR A 360 -37.54 -46.69 -27.20
C THR A 360 -36.48 -46.76 -26.08
N TYR A 361 -36.91 -46.67 -24.82
CA TYR A 361 -36.04 -46.68 -23.65
C TYR A 361 -36.43 -47.78 -22.66
N LYS A 362 -35.47 -48.16 -21.80
CA LYS A 362 -35.60 -49.30 -20.88
C LYS A 362 -36.85 -49.16 -20.00
N CYS A 363 -37.73 -50.16 -20.07
CA CYS A 363 -38.95 -50.29 -19.27
C CYS A 363 -39.16 -51.76 -18.82
N LYS A 364 -40.04 -51.99 -17.84
CA LYS A 364 -40.46 -53.33 -17.39
C LYS A 364 -41.74 -53.72 -18.11
N CYS A 365 -41.75 -54.90 -18.75
CA CYS A 365 -42.99 -55.46 -19.29
C CYS A 365 -43.94 -55.79 -18.13
N LYS A 366 -45.22 -55.41 -18.26
CA LYS A 366 -46.25 -55.93 -17.35
C LYS A 366 -46.54 -57.37 -17.72
N ASP A 367 -46.57 -58.26 -16.72
CA ASP A 367 -47.09 -59.61 -16.89
C ASP A 367 -48.56 -59.48 -17.30
N GLY A 368 -48.84 -59.93 -18.53
CA GLY A 368 -50.17 -59.85 -19.18
C GLY A 368 -51.11 -60.94 -18.76
#